data_AF-A0A7V4ARY8-F1
#
_entry.id   AF-A0A7V4ARY8-F1
#
_cell.length_a   1.000
_cell.length_b   1.000
_cell.length_c   1.000
_cell.angle_alpha   90.00
_cell.angle_beta   90.00
_cell.angle_gamma   90.00
#
_symmetry.space_group_name_H-M   'P 1'
#
loop_
_entity.id
_entity.type
_entity.pdbx_description
1 polymer ?
#
loop_
_entity_poly.entity_id
_entity_poly.type
_entity_poly.pdbx_seq_one_letter_code
_entity_poly.pdbx_strand_id
1 'polypeptide(L)'
;MKYLVAVFLALAVGLCAPAQAADPINVGDIISFVRGPGTGSGGEFIVYKGGVPVYSTFCVQIAELLSLSPIDNPTRWLYKVGNISEQIVLAGSKPLDHKSAWLYTQFRAGTLPGYDGSDAAANALQNAIWHSEGLVALQPGNATMWYNMAVAAGWTDNGLVRVINLMYPDGYAHAQDVLVMVPIPEPLSMTLAGLGLGAVAGLRGRARRRT
;
A
#
# COMPACT_ATOMS: atom_id res chain seq x y z
N MET A 1 2.94 -15.21 41.44
CA MET A 1 3.83 -14.10 41.02
C MET A 1 4.57 -14.36 39.70
N LYS A 2 5.22 -15.52 39.50
CA LYS A 2 6.00 -15.81 38.28
C LYS A 2 5.20 -15.72 36.96
N TYR A 3 3.94 -16.16 36.96
CA TYR A 3 3.06 -16.10 35.77
C TYR A 3 2.50 -14.69 35.47
N LEU A 4 2.42 -13.81 36.48
CA LEU A 4 1.89 -12.45 36.34
C LEU A 4 2.92 -11.52 35.68
N VAL A 5 4.22 -11.76 35.93
CA VAL A 5 5.33 -11.02 35.31
C VAL A 5 5.50 -11.42 33.83
N ALA A 6 5.29 -12.70 33.49
CA ALA A 6 5.38 -13.17 32.11
C ALA A 6 4.29 -12.59 31.19
N VAL A 7 3.07 -12.38 31.69
CA VAL A 7 1.97 -11.76 30.93
C VAL A 7 2.22 -10.27 30.69
N PHE A 8 2.78 -9.54 31.68
CA PHE A 8 3.13 -8.13 31.51
C PHE A 8 4.33 -7.92 30.56
N LEU A 9 5.33 -8.83 30.57
CA LEU A 9 6.45 -8.76 29.61
C LEU A 9 6.00 -9.05 28.17
N ALA A 10 5.05 -9.97 27.97
CA ALA A 10 4.51 -10.27 26.63
C ALA A 10 3.69 -9.09 26.05
N LEU A 11 3.02 -8.31 26.89
CA LEU A 11 2.28 -7.10 26.49
C LEU A 11 3.19 -5.91 26.14
N ALA A 12 4.35 -5.79 26.80
CA ALA A 12 5.26 -4.66 26.60
C ALA A 12 6.10 -4.77 25.31
N VAL A 13 6.38 -6.00 24.83
CA VAL A 13 7.18 -6.24 23.61
C VAL A 13 6.38 -5.96 22.33
N GLY A 14 5.04 -5.97 22.39
CA GLY A 14 4.17 -5.71 21.22
C GLY A 14 3.96 -4.22 20.86
N LEU A 15 4.46 -3.28 21.65
CA LEU A 15 4.17 -1.84 21.49
C LEU A 15 5.23 -1.06 20.68
N CYS A 16 6.30 -1.71 20.22
CA CYS A 16 7.43 -1.04 19.55
C CYS A 16 7.58 -1.37 18.05
N ALA A 17 6.51 -1.82 17.38
CA ALA A 17 6.52 -1.80 15.92
C ALA A 17 6.31 -0.35 15.44
N PRO A 18 7.16 0.18 14.52
CA PRO A 18 6.85 1.45 13.89
C PRO A 18 5.50 1.29 13.19
N ALA A 19 4.49 2.04 13.64
CA ALA A 19 3.20 2.09 12.97
C ALA A 19 3.41 2.72 11.60
N GLN A 20 3.51 1.91 10.56
CA GLN A 20 3.57 2.40 9.19
C GLN A 20 2.19 2.99 8.87
N ALA A 21 2.16 4.31 8.68
CA ALA A 21 0.91 5.05 8.57
C ALA A 21 0.14 4.63 7.31
N ALA A 22 -1.16 4.44 7.48
CA ALA A 22 -2.11 4.25 6.41
C ALA A 22 -2.16 5.44 5.46
N ASP A 23 -2.31 5.18 4.16
CA ASP A 23 -2.72 6.22 3.24
C ASP A 23 -4.20 6.58 3.49
N PRO A 24 -4.57 7.88 3.47
CA PRO A 24 -5.92 8.35 3.78
C PRO A 24 -6.90 8.19 2.60
N ILE A 25 -6.88 7.03 1.95
CA ILE A 25 -7.69 6.67 0.78
C ILE A 25 -8.66 5.53 1.12
N ASN A 26 -9.91 5.70 0.71
CA ASN A 26 -10.98 4.72 0.84
C ASN A 26 -11.67 4.49 -0.49
N VAL A 27 -12.32 3.32 -0.61
CA VAL A 27 -13.23 3.04 -1.73
C VAL A 27 -14.30 4.12 -1.83
N GLY A 28 -14.53 4.63 -3.04
CA GLY A 28 -15.47 5.72 -3.32
C GLY A 28 -14.86 7.11 -3.30
N ASP A 29 -13.62 7.29 -2.82
CA ASP A 29 -12.93 8.57 -2.89
C ASP A 29 -12.73 9.03 -4.35
N ILE A 30 -12.71 10.35 -4.53
CA ILE A 30 -12.28 10.99 -5.78
C ILE A 30 -10.87 11.54 -5.57
N ILE A 31 -9.96 11.07 -6.41
CA ILE A 31 -8.54 11.41 -6.37
C ILE A 31 -8.03 11.85 -7.73
N SER A 32 -6.83 12.40 -7.74
CA SER A 32 -6.12 12.80 -8.95
C SER A 32 -4.64 12.51 -8.83
N PHE A 33 -3.94 12.57 -9.96
CA PHE A 33 -2.52 12.28 -10.04
C PHE A 33 -1.80 13.45 -10.66
N VAL A 34 -0.73 13.90 -10.02
CA VAL A 34 0.24 14.84 -10.57
C VAL A 34 1.54 14.07 -10.83
N ARG A 35 2.27 14.49 -11.86
CA ARG A 35 3.58 13.90 -12.18
C ARG A 35 4.57 14.12 -11.03
N GLY A 36 5.16 13.03 -10.53
CA GLY A 36 6.36 13.06 -9.69
C GLY A 36 7.62 12.82 -10.53
N PRO A 37 8.74 12.45 -9.89
CA PRO A 37 9.96 12.06 -10.60
C PRO A 37 9.73 10.92 -11.59
N GLY A 38 10.36 11.00 -12.77
CA GLY A 38 10.29 10.00 -13.83
C GLY A 38 9.98 10.59 -15.20
N THR A 39 10.24 9.80 -16.24
CA THR A 39 10.02 10.22 -17.64
C THR A 39 9.20 9.20 -18.42
N GLY A 40 8.50 9.67 -19.45
CA GLY A 40 7.71 8.82 -20.35
C GLY A 40 6.34 8.41 -19.77
N SER A 41 5.99 7.13 -19.98
CA SER A 41 4.70 6.50 -19.66
C SER A 41 4.63 5.89 -18.26
N GLY A 42 5.69 6.00 -17.45
CA GLY A 42 5.75 5.53 -16.07
C GLY A 42 6.47 6.53 -15.16
N GLY A 43 6.87 6.05 -13.98
CA GLY A 43 7.56 6.84 -12.96
C GLY A 43 6.72 7.00 -11.71
N GLU A 44 7.15 7.88 -10.83
CA GLU A 44 6.42 8.19 -9.61
C GLU A 44 5.27 9.16 -9.91
N PHE A 45 4.12 8.90 -9.29
CA PHE A 45 2.96 9.77 -9.32
C PHE A 45 2.63 10.23 -7.91
N ILE A 46 2.32 11.52 -7.77
CA ILE A 46 1.84 12.07 -6.51
C ILE A 46 0.32 12.01 -6.54
N VAL A 47 -0.26 11.31 -5.58
CA VAL A 47 -1.69 11.20 -5.40
C VAL A 47 -2.21 12.41 -4.66
N TYR A 48 -3.27 13.01 -5.17
CA TYR A 48 -3.97 14.14 -4.58
C TYR A 48 -5.39 13.74 -4.18
N LYS A 49 -5.85 14.22 -3.02
CA LYS A 49 -7.23 14.09 -2.55
C LYS A 49 -7.72 15.46 -2.11
N GLY A 50 -8.83 15.92 -2.69
CA GLY A 50 -9.35 17.26 -2.41
C GLY A 50 -8.37 18.39 -2.72
N GLY A 51 -7.47 18.20 -3.70
CA GLY A 51 -6.46 19.19 -4.08
C GLY A 51 -5.21 19.21 -3.20
N VAL A 52 -5.07 18.29 -2.24
CA VAL A 52 -3.90 18.19 -1.36
C VAL A 52 -3.10 16.92 -1.69
N PRO A 53 -1.76 16.97 -1.79
CA PRO A 53 -0.95 15.77 -1.99
C PRO A 53 -1.00 14.89 -0.74
N VAL A 54 -1.19 13.59 -0.93
CA VAL A 54 -1.34 12.62 0.17
C VAL A 54 -0.20 11.61 0.23
N TYR A 55 0.23 11.04 -0.90
CA TYR A 55 1.34 10.09 -0.97
C TYR A 55 1.81 9.89 -2.41
N SER A 56 2.93 9.17 -2.59
CA SER A 56 3.48 8.81 -3.89
C SER A 56 3.21 7.35 -4.26
N THR A 57 2.96 7.08 -5.53
CA THR A 57 2.61 5.76 -6.06
C THR A 57 3.24 5.49 -7.43
N PHE A 58 3.08 4.27 -7.90
CA PHE A 58 3.52 3.77 -9.20
C PHE A 58 2.40 2.99 -9.86
N CYS A 59 2.41 2.98 -11.19
CA CYS A 59 1.52 2.15 -11.98
C CYS A 59 1.90 0.67 -11.83
N VAL A 60 0.91 -0.22 -11.83
CA VAL A 60 1.16 -1.67 -11.78
C VAL A 60 1.12 -2.29 -13.18
N GLN A 61 0.50 -1.61 -14.16
CA GLN A 61 0.39 -2.07 -15.54
C GLN A 61 1.04 -1.06 -16.52
N ILE A 62 1.30 -1.50 -17.76
CA ILE A 62 1.89 -0.65 -18.82
C ILE A 62 0.85 -0.18 -19.84
N ALA A 63 -0.18 -1.00 -20.10
CA ALA A 63 -1.11 -0.77 -21.20
C ALA A 63 -2.14 0.33 -20.93
N GLU A 64 -2.26 0.79 -19.68
CA GLU A 64 -3.23 1.80 -19.27
C GLU A 64 -2.51 3.08 -18.85
N LEU A 65 -2.92 4.23 -19.41
CA LEU A 65 -2.28 5.50 -19.11
C LEU A 65 -3.15 6.33 -18.15
N LEU A 66 -2.51 6.91 -17.14
CA LEU A 66 -3.12 7.95 -16.32
C LEU A 66 -3.11 9.27 -17.07
N SER A 67 -4.25 9.94 -17.08
CA SER A 67 -4.33 11.37 -17.37
C SER A 67 -3.86 12.13 -16.13
N LEU A 68 -2.80 12.92 -16.29
CA LEU A 68 -2.16 13.62 -15.17
C LEU A 68 -2.65 15.06 -15.07
N SER A 69 -3.06 15.44 -13.87
CA SER A 69 -3.38 16.82 -13.52
C SER A 69 -2.11 17.67 -13.49
N PRO A 70 -2.14 18.89 -14.06
CA PRO A 70 -1.09 19.87 -13.87
C PRO A 70 -0.91 20.22 -12.38
N ILE A 71 0.32 20.57 -11.96
CA ILE A 71 0.61 20.91 -10.56
C ILE A 71 -0.13 22.17 -10.08
N ASP A 72 -0.39 23.11 -10.98
CA ASP A 72 -1.14 24.34 -10.75
C ASP A 72 -2.67 24.13 -10.78
N ASN A 73 -3.13 22.96 -11.22
CA ASN A 73 -4.53 22.55 -11.18
C ASN A 73 -4.64 21.05 -10.90
N PRO A 74 -4.37 20.62 -9.64
CA PRO A 74 -4.27 19.20 -9.30
C PRO A 74 -5.62 18.48 -9.37
N THR A 75 -6.74 19.18 -9.55
CA THR A 75 -8.09 18.60 -9.64
C THR A 75 -8.63 18.51 -11.07
N ARG A 76 -7.78 18.73 -12.10
CA ARG A 76 -8.21 18.75 -13.50
C ARG A 76 -8.70 17.40 -14.00
N TRP A 77 -7.96 16.34 -13.72
CA TRP A 77 -8.26 14.97 -14.13
C TRP A 77 -8.46 14.12 -12.88
N LEU A 78 -9.71 13.69 -12.70
CA LEU A 78 -10.17 12.98 -11.52
C LEU A 78 -10.40 11.51 -11.85
N TYR A 79 -10.22 10.68 -10.83
CA TYR A 79 -10.50 9.25 -10.84
C TYR A 79 -11.27 8.88 -9.59
N LYS A 80 -12.13 7.88 -9.71
CA LYS A 80 -12.81 7.27 -8.57
C LYS A 80 -12.03 6.04 -8.11
N VAL A 81 -11.85 5.91 -6.81
CA VAL A 81 -11.35 4.67 -6.19
C VAL A 81 -12.46 3.63 -6.25
N GLY A 82 -12.41 2.74 -7.24
CA GLY A 82 -13.44 1.72 -7.45
C GLY A 82 -13.33 0.56 -6.45
N ASN A 83 -12.11 0.12 -6.19
CA ASN A 83 -11.80 -0.94 -5.24
C ASN A 83 -10.38 -0.79 -4.68
N ILE A 84 -10.12 -1.39 -3.52
CA ILE A 84 -8.79 -1.54 -2.94
C ILE A 84 -8.62 -3.00 -2.56
N SER A 85 -7.68 -3.70 -3.19
CA SER A 85 -7.52 -5.14 -3.00
C SER A 85 -6.09 -5.62 -3.24
N GLU A 86 -5.88 -6.93 -3.20
CA GLU A 86 -4.60 -7.54 -3.59
C GLU A 86 -4.58 -7.90 -5.09
N GLN A 87 -5.62 -7.51 -5.84
CA GLN A 87 -5.81 -7.89 -7.24
C GLN A 87 -5.56 -6.71 -8.16
N ILE A 88 -4.75 -6.97 -9.19
CA ILE A 88 -4.59 -6.15 -10.38
C ILE A 88 -5.71 -6.55 -11.34
N VAL A 89 -6.53 -5.60 -11.76
CA VAL A 89 -7.62 -5.78 -12.70
C VAL A 89 -7.09 -5.50 -14.12
N LEU A 90 -6.46 -6.53 -14.71
CA LEU A 90 -6.11 -6.58 -16.13
C LEU A 90 -6.76 -7.82 -16.74
N ALA A 91 -7.57 -7.69 -17.80
CA ALA A 91 -8.05 -8.75 -18.72
C ALA A 91 -7.94 -10.21 -18.21
N GLY A 92 -8.49 -10.52 -17.03
CA GLY A 92 -8.30 -11.81 -16.35
C GLY A 92 -8.12 -11.74 -14.83
N SER A 93 -7.74 -10.57 -14.29
CA SER A 93 -7.43 -10.31 -12.87
C SER A 93 -6.34 -11.22 -12.29
N LYS A 94 -5.29 -10.64 -11.73
CA LYS A 94 -4.24 -11.42 -11.06
C LYS A 94 -3.83 -10.81 -9.72
N PRO A 95 -3.33 -11.61 -8.77
CA PRO A 95 -2.72 -11.08 -7.56
C PRO A 95 -1.51 -10.18 -7.87
N LEU A 96 -1.32 -9.14 -7.05
CA LEU A 96 -0.08 -8.36 -7.02
C LEU A 96 1.10 -9.27 -6.63
N ASP A 97 2.22 -9.15 -7.33
CA ASP A 97 3.41 -9.90 -6.97
C ASP A 97 4.03 -9.36 -5.66
N HIS A 98 4.34 -10.25 -4.73
CA HIS A 98 4.89 -9.88 -3.42
C HIS A 98 6.23 -9.12 -3.50
N LYS A 99 7.01 -9.31 -4.58
CA LYS A 99 8.23 -8.54 -4.83
C LYS A 99 7.90 -7.08 -5.14
N SER A 100 6.81 -6.81 -5.88
CA SER A 100 6.30 -5.46 -6.12
C SER A 100 5.84 -4.80 -4.81
N ALA A 101 5.14 -5.56 -3.95
CA ALA A 101 4.75 -5.10 -2.62
C ALA A 101 5.97 -4.79 -1.73
N TRP A 102 6.99 -5.64 -1.74
CA TRP A 102 8.22 -5.39 -0.99
C TRP A 102 8.93 -4.12 -1.46
N LEU A 103 9.10 -3.96 -2.78
CA LEU A 103 9.74 -2.79 -3.39
C LEU A 103 9.04 -1.50 -2.98
N TYR A 104 7.71 -1.48 -3.09
CA TYR A 104 6.90 -0.33 -2.69
C TYR A 104 6.98 -0.09 -1.18
N THR A 105 7.08 -1.15 -0.37
CA THR A 105 7.29 -1.04 1.07
C THR A 105 8.59 -0.32 1.41
N GLN A 106 9.70 -0.71 0.79
CA GLN A 106 10.99 -0.06 1.03
C GLN A 106 11.03 1.38 0.50
N PHE A 107 10.41 1.62 -0.67
CA PHE A 107 10.28 2.98 -1.21
C PHE A 107 9.54 3.89 -0.24
N ARG A 108 8.35 3.49 0.22
CA ARG A 108 7.52 4.28 1.14
C ARG A 108 8.17 4.46 2.52
N ALA A 109 9.01 3.53 2.94
CA ALA A 109 9.80 3.65 4.17
C ALA A 109 11.08 4.50 4.01
N GLY A 110 11.43 4.90 2.79
CA GLY A 110 12.69 5.61 2.52
C GLY A 110 13.93 4.74 2.73
N THR A 111 13.79 3.42 2.67
CA THR A 111 14.85 2.44 2.94
C THR A 111 15.40 1.77 1.68
N LEU A 112 14.87 2.11 0.50
CA LEU A 112 15.34 1.59 -0.77
C LEU A 112 16.73 2.18 -1.11
N PRO A 113 17.82 1.38 -1.10
CA PRO A 113 19.17 1.93 -1.19
C PRO A 113 19.44 2.64 -2.52
N GLY A 114 19.99 3.86 -2.44
CA GLY A 114 20.34 4.65 -3.63
C GLY A 114 19.14 5.25 -4.36
N TYR A 115 17.93 5.17 -3.79
CA TYR A 115 16.80 5.94 -4.28
C TYR A 115 16.95 7.40 -3.84
N ASP A 116 17.17 8.30 -4.79
CA ASP A 116 17.46 9.72 -4.54
C ASP A 116 16.33 10.67 -4.99
N GLY A 117 15.20 10.12 -5.44
CA GLY A 117 14.09 10.90 -5.99
C GLY A 117 14.36 11.50 -7.37
N SER A 118 15.42 11.08 -8.06
CA SER A 118 15.67 11.47 -9.45
C SER A 118 14.74 10.74 -10.42
N ASP A 119 14.58 11.31 -11.62
CA ASP A 119 13.84 10.65 -12.71
C ASP A 119 14.41 9.26 -13.03
N ALA A 120 15.73 9.11 -12.98
CA ALA A 120 16.40 7.84 -13.22
C ALA A 120 16.05 6.80 -12.15
N ALA A 121 16.05 7.18 -10.87
CA ALA A 121 15.67 6.30 -9.77
C ALA A 121 14.19 5.91 -9.84
N ALA A 122 13.29 6.86 -10.10
CA ALA A 122 11.86 6.58 -10.23
C ALA A 122 11.55 5.67 -11.43
N ASN A 123 12.18 5.90 -12.57
CA ASN A 123 12.06 5.03 -13.75
C ASN A 123 12.60 3.61 -13.49
N ALA A 124 13.72 3.49 -12.77
CA ALA A 124 14.28 2.20 -12.40
C ALA A 124 13.35 1.43 -11.45
N LEU A 125 12.71 2.11 -10.50
CA LEU A 125 11.75 1.49 -9.58
C LEU A 125 10.49 1.04 -10.33
N GLN A 126 9.97 1.90 -11.21
CA GLN A 126 8.84 1.56 -12.07
C GLN A 126 9.14 0.34 -12.95
N ASN A 127 10.36 0.24 -13.53
CA ASN A 127 10.78 -0.92 -14.31
C ASN A 127 10.87 -2.19 -13.46
N ALA A 128 11.41 -2.11 -12.23
CA ALA A 128 11.49 -3.25 -11.33
C ALA A 128 10.09 -3.78 -10.94
N ILE A 129 9.13 -2.87 -10.69
CA ILE A 129 7.72 -3.22 -10.44
C ILE A 129 7.13 -3.91 -11.67
N TRP A 130 7.21 -3.31 -12.85
CA TRP A 130 6.65 -3.93 -14.06
C TRP A 130 7.33 -5.25 -14.43
N HIS A 131 8.63 -5.40 -14.18
CA HIS A 131 9.32 -6.66 -14.37
C HIS A 131 8.81 -7.75 -13.42
N SER A 132 8.65 -7.41 -12.14
CA SER A 132 8.04 -8.29 -11.14
C SER A 132 6.65 -8.75 -11.56
N GLU A 133 5.87 -7.87 -12.19
CA GLU A 133 4.56 -8.21 -12.74
C GLU A 133 4.61 -8.97 -14.08
N GLY A 134 5.80 -9.28 -14.61
CA GLY A 134 5.99 -10.03 -15.86
C GLY A 134 5.74 -9.23 -17.14
N LEU A 135 5.75 -7.89 -17.06
CA LEU A 135 5.33 -7.01 -18.16
C LEU A 135 6.49 -6.53 -19.05
N VAL A 136 7.72 -6.50 -18.52
CA VAL A 136 8.91 -6.02 -19.23
C VAL A 136 10.16 -6.82 -18.88
N ALA A 137 11.18 -6.70 -19.73
CA ALA A 137 12.54 -7.05 -19.37
C ALA A 137 13.07 -6.13 -18.27
N LEU A 138 13.81 -6.73 -17.34
CA LEU A 138 14.49 -6.02 -16.27
C LEU A 138 15.66 -5.22 -16.84
N GLN A 139 15.70 -3.93 -16.56
CA GLN A 139 16.80 -3.05 -16.99
C GLN A 139 18.01 -3.19 -16.04
N PRO A 140 19.24 -3.06 -16.56
CA PRO A 140 20.45 -3.09 -15.72
C PRO A 140 20.51 -1.91 -14.75
N GLY A 141 21.37 -2.01 -13.73
CA GLY A 141 21.55 -0.97 -12.72
C GLY A 141 20.57 -1.11 -11.55
N ASN A 142 20.02 0.02 -11.07
CA ASN A 142 19.19 0.06 -9.86
C ASN A 142 17.95 -0.85 -9.95
N ALA A 143 17.30 -0.94 -11.11
CA ALA A 143 16.15 -1.81 -11.29
C ALA A 143 16.51 -3.29 -11.00
N THR A 144 17.61 -3.78 -11.57
CA THR A 144 18.13 -5.13 -11.32
C THR A 144 18.52 -5.32 -9.86
N MET A 145 19.23 -4.36 -9.27
CA MET A 145 19.66 -4.42 -7.87
C MET A 145 18.45 -4.55 -6.93
N TRP A 146 17.47 -3.66 -7.05
CA TRP A 146 16.29 -3.65 -6.19
C TRP A 146 15.40 -4.87 -6.40
N TYR A 147 15.22 -5.33 -7.64
CA TYR A 147 14.49 -6.57 -7.91
C TYR A 147 15.15 -7.77 -7.22
N ASN A 148 16.49 -7.90 -7.30
CA ASN A 148 17.21 -8.99 -6.63
C ASN A 148 17.11 -8.90 -5.10
N MET A 149 17.08 -7.69 -4.54
CA MET A 149 16.81 -7.51 -3.10
C MET A 149 15.40 -7.99 -2.73
N ALA A 150 14.39 -7.69 -3.55
CA ALA A 150 13.03 -8.17 -3.34
C ALA A 150 12.92 -9.70 -3.43
N VAL A 151 13.63 -10.32 -4.39
CA VAL A 151 13.75 -11.79 -4.49
C VAL A 151 14.40 -12.37 -3.23
N ALA A 152 15.51 -11.78 -2.78
CA ALA A 152 16.24 -12.24 -1.59
C ALA A 152 15.47 -12.05 -0.29
N ALA A 153 14.60 -11.03 -0.21
CA ALA A 153 13.74 -10.80 0.94
C ALA A 153 12.67 -11.89 1.14
N GLY A 154 12.32 -12.63 0.07
CA GLY A 154 11.49 -13.83 0.16
C GLY A 154 10.07 -13.59 0.68
N TRP A 155 9.47 -12.42 0.43
CA TRP A 155 8.10 -12.12 0.86
C TRP A 155 7.08 -13.10 0.28
N THR A 156 6.24 -13.64 1.16
CA THR A 156 5.16 -14.58 0.83
C THR A 156 3.76 -13.97 0.94
N ASP A 157 3.68 -12.68 1.27
CA ASP A 157 2.46 -11.88 1.29
C ASP A 157 2.77 -10.43 0.87
N ASN A 158 1.72 -9.60 0.78
CA ASN A 158 1.80 -8.21 0.35
C ASN A 158 2.03 -7.20 1.50
N GLY A 159 2.14 -7.66 2.75
CA GLY A 159 2.12 -6.79 3.92
C GLY A 159 0.94 -5.83 3.89
N LEU A 160 1.22 -4.53 4.01
CA LEU A 160 0.21 -3.45 3.95
C LEU A 160 -0.07 -2.95 2.52
N VAL A 161 0.66 -3.43 1.52
CA VAL A 161 0.52 -2.94 0.15
C VAL A 161 -0.74 -3.51 -0.48
N ARG A 162 -1.52 -2.65 -1.11
CA ARG A 162 -2.71 -2.99 -1.88
C ARG A 162 -2.66 -2.28 -3.23
N VAL A 163 -3.55 -2.71 -4.11
CA VAL A 163 -3.79 -2.15 -5.43
C VAL A 163 -5.11 -1.38 -5.37
N ILE A 164 -5.06 -0.12 -5.76
CA ILE A 164 -6.26 0.66 -6.07
C ILE A 164 -6.65 0.35 -7.50
N ASN A 165 -7.87 -0.15 -7.67
CA ASN A 165 -8.48 -0.27 -8.98
C ASN A 165 -9.23 1.02 -9.30
N LEU A 166 -8.62 1.85 -10.14
CA LEU A 166 -9.19 3.14 -10.53
C LEU A 166 -10.32 2.95 -11.52
N MET A 167 -11.25 3.88 -11.47
CA MET A 167 -12.29 4.04 -12.47
C MET A 167 -12.29 5.48 -12.96
N TYR A 168 -12.63 5.67 -14.23
CA TYR A 168 -12.97 7.01 -14.72
C TYR A 168 -14.17 7.57 -13.93
N PRO A 169 -14.36 8.90 -13.86
CA PRO A 169 -15.43 9.51 -13.08
C PRO A 169 -16.85 9.04 -13.45
N ASP A 170 -17.02 8.54 -14.67
CA ASP A 170 -18.28 7.91 -15.11
C ASP A 170 -18.62 6.63 -14.34
N GLY A 171 -17.62 6.01 -13.69
CA GLY A 171 -17.76 4.80 -12.88
C GLY A 171 -18.01 3.53 -13.70
N TYR A 172 -17.83 3.56 -15.02
CA TYR A 172 -18.08 2.41 -15.89
C TYR A 172 -16.82 1.83 -16.51
N ALA A 173 -15.81 2.66 -16.77
CA ALA A 173 -14.55 2.22 -17.34
C ALA A 173 -13.46 2.10 -16.26
N HIS A 174 -12.82 0.94 -16.23
CA HIS A 174 -11.58 0.76 -15.48
C HIS A 174 -10.50 1.68 -16.05
N ALA A 175 -9.70 2.23 -15.14
CA ALA A 175 -8.49 2.96 -15.42
C ALA A 175 -7.31 2.23 -14.76
N GLN A 176 -6.12 2.78 -14.97
CA GLN A 176 -4.85 2.22 -14.50
C GLN A 176 -4.87 1.84 -13.00
N ASP A 177 -4.30 0.68 -12.68
CA ASP A 177 -4.09 0.24 -11.30
C ASP A 177 -2.84 0.88 -10.68
N VAL A 178 -2.94 1.31 -9.43
CA VAL A 178 -1.84 1.95 -8.69
C VAL A 178 -1.66 1.36 -7.29
N LEU A 179 -0.45 1.48 -6.73
CA LEU A 179 -0.12 0.97 -5.40
C LEU A 179 -0.58 1.90 -4.28
N VAL A 180 -0.93 1.34 -3.13
CA VAL A 180 -1.30 2.08 -1.92
C VAL A 180 -0.89 1.28 -0.68
N MET A 181 -0.61 1.96 0.43
CA MET A 181 -0.47 1.32 1.73
C MET A 181 -1.75 1.49 2.53
N VAL A 182 -2.47 0.39 2.76
CA VAL A 182 -3.65 0.38 3.62
C VAL A 182 -3.39 -0.61 4.75
N PRO A 183 -3.46 -0.19 6.02
CA PRO A 183 -3.36 -1.12 7.12
C PRO A 183 -4.47 -2.14 6.97
N ILE A 184 -4.09 -3.40 6.97
CA ILE A 184 -5.04 -4.45 7.29
C ILE A 184 -5.52 -4.12 8.70
N PRO A 185 -6.84 -4.12 8.99
CA PRO A 185 -7.29 -4.08 10.37
C PRO A 185 -6.65 -5.26 11.10
N GLU A 186 -5.56 -5.00 11.82
CA GLU A 186 -4.85 -6.06 12.50
C GLU A 186 -5.75 -6.67 13.58
N PRO A 187 -5.52 -7.96 13.93
CA PRO A 187 -6.26 -8.65 14.98
C PRO A 187 -6.18 -7.96 16.35
N LEU A 188 -5.42 -6.87 16.53
CA LEU A 188 -5.51 -6.00 17.71
C LEU A 188 -6.91 -5.44 17.91
N SER A 189 -7.66 -5.15 16.84
CA SER A 189 -9.08 -4.78 16.95
C SER A 189 -9.90 -5.95 17.51
N MET A 190 -9.60 -7.17 17.06
CA MET A 190 -10.21 -8.40 17.57
C MET A 190 -9.71 -8.77 18.98
N THR A 191 -8.50 -8.37 19.34
CA THR A 191 -7.91 -8.58 20.67
C THR A 191 -8.51 -7.59 21.65
N LEU A 192 -8.66 -6.31 21.27
CA LEU A 192 -9.37 -5.31 22.06
C LEU A 192 -10.87 -5.66 22.18
N ALA A 193 -11.50 -6.11 21.10
CA ALA A 193 -12.88 -6.60 21.13
C ALA A 193 -13.01 -7.87 21.98
N GLY A 194 -12.07 -8.81 21.86
CA GLY A 194 -12.02 -10.03 22.66
C GLY A 194 -11.77 -9.76 24.14
N LEU A 195 -10.87 -8.83 24.47
CA LEU A 195 -10.62 -8.37 25.83
C LEU A 195 -11.84 -7.60 26.39
N GLY A 196 -12.49 -6.77 25.57
CA GLY A 196 -13.70 -6.05 25.94
C GLY A 196 -14.86 -6.99 26.25
N LEU A 197 -15.11 -7.98 25.40
CA LEU A 197 -16.14 -9.01 25.61
C LEU A 197 -15.80 -9.92 26.80
N GLY A 198 -14.53 -10.30 26.97
CA GLY A 198 -14.05 -11.06 28.11
C GLY A 198 -14.24 -10.32 29.45
N ALA A 199 -13.96 -9.02 29.49
CA ALA A 199 -14.17 -8.18 30.67
C ALA A 199 -15.65 -8.09 31.06
N VAL A 200 -16.56 -7.90 30.08
CA VAL A 200 -18.01 -7.86 30.32
C VAL A 200 -18.53 -9.21 30.84
N ALA A 201 -18.09 -10.32 30.25
CA ALA A 201 -18.46 -11.66 30.70
C ALA A 201 -17.98 -11.95 32.14
N GLY A 202 -16.76 -11.54 32.47
CA GLY A 202 -16.20 -11.67 33.82
C GLY A 202 -16.95 -10.86 34.88
N LEU A 203 -17.33 -9.62 34.56
CA LEU A 203 -18.15 -8.78 35.45
C LEU A 203 -19.54 -9.37 35.67
N ARG A 204 -20.19 -9.88 34.62
CA ARG A 204 -21.52 -10.48 34.69
C ARG A 204 -21.55 -11.82 35.45
N GLY A 205 -20.49 -12.63 35.33
CA GLY A 205 -20.32 -13.86 36.11
C GLY A 205 -20.13 -13.61 37.61
N ARG A 206 -19.49 -12.49 37.98
CA ARG A 206 -19.27 -12.11 39.39
C ARG A 206 -20.55 -11.62 40.08
N ALA A 207 -21.46 -10.98 39.33
CA ALA A 207 -22.74 -10.51 39.84
C ALA A 207 -23.69 -11.68 40.18
N ARG A 208 -23.73 -12.74 39.37
CA ARG A 208 -24.59 -13.91 39.60
C ARG A 208 -24.20 -14.81 40.77
N ARG A 209 -22.94 -14.73 41.24
CA ARG A 209 -22.46 -15.51 42.40
C ARG A 209 -22.68 -14.81 43.75
N ARG A 210 -23.22 -13.59 43.74
CA ARG A 210 -23.48 -12.78 44.94
C ARG A 210 -24.98 -12.69 45.29
N THR A 211 -25.82 -13.41 44.57
CA THR A 211 -27.25 -13.66 44.83
C THR A 211 -27.42 -15.13 45.13
#